data_AF-A0A2G6HAG3-F1
#
_entry.id   AF-A0A2G6HAG3-F1
#
_cell.length_a   1.000
_cell.length_b   1.000
_cell.length_c   1.000
_cell.angle_alpha   90.00
_cell.angle_beta   90.00
_cell.angle_gamma   90.00
#
_symmetry.space_group_name_H-M   'P 1'
#
loop_
_entity.id
_entity.type
_entity.pdbx_description
1 polymer ?
#
loop_
_entity_poly.entity_id
_entity_poly.type
_entity_poly.pdbx_seq_one_letter_code
_entity_poly.pdbx_strand_id
1 'polypeptide(L)'
;SKRYSLKVAPRYYIDKNYKFIKGVFSTKKTKTHSIQVAQKMYINKAYRDTILNRIYRSELREKAEYKYSDLGFIMIADMLQNITGKPIQKYVENNIYKHLGTQDLGYLPLKRVNKKRIIPTQNDKFFRHQLLRGYVHDPTAALLGGISGNAGLFGNVNDLAKLMQMYLQNGSYGNEQIITDTIVKRFTARAFPDGENRRGIGFDKPFLDTIDGGPTCISASAESFGHTGFTGTMAWVDPKYDLIYLFLSNRINPNEWNTKLMKLDVRTDIQECIYQAIQTDKRVIKPLCTKQLLPIKKGVVCQ
;
A
#
# COMPACT_ATOMS: atom_id res chain seq x y z
N SER A 1 -28.07 19.91 -5.74
CA SER A 1 -29.01 18.76 -5.74
C SER A 1 -29.76 18.74 -4.42
N LYS A 2 -31.09 18.49 -4.40
CA LYS A 2 -31.86 18.35 -3.14
C LYS A 2 -31.45 17.10 -2.33
N ARG A 3 -30.97 16.05 -3.03
CA ARG A 3 -30.49 14.79 -2.43
C ARG A 3 -29.09 14.96 -1.84
N TYR A 4 -28.12 15.35 -2.67
CA TYR A 4 -26.74 15.61 -2.26
C TYR A 4 -26.59 17.06 -1.81
N SER A 5 -26.92 17.32 -0.54
CA SER A 5 -27.02 18.68 0.01
C SER A 5 -26.00 18.98 1.12
N LEU A 6 -25.42 17.96 1.76
CA LEU A 6 -24.45 18.17 2.82
C LEU A 6 -23.04 18.24 2.22
N LYS A 7 -22.45 19.45 2.18
CA LYS A 7 -21.11 19.70 1.64
C LYS A 7 -20.05 19.22 2.63
N VAL A 8 -19.10 18.42 2.15
CA VAL A 8 -18.04 17.84 2.98
C VAL A 8 -16.63 18.12 2.51
N ALA A 9 -16.49 18.62 1.28
CA ALA A 9 -15.25 19.15 0.72
C ALA A 9 -15.55 20.10 -0.46
N PRO A 10 -14.53 20.81 -0.99
CA PRO A 10 -14.72 21.82 -2.04
C PRO A 10 -15.52 21.39 -3.27
N ARG A 11 -15.70 20.09 -3.53
CA ARG A 11 -16.54 19.55 -4.63
C ARG A 11 -17.31 18.27 -4.27
N TYR A 12 -17.45 17.96 -2.98
CA TYR A 12 -18.07 16.71 -2.53
C TYR A 12 -19.29 16.99 -1.66
N TYR A 13 -20.38 16.31 -1.99
CA TYR A 13 -21.67 16.43 -1.34
C TYR A 13 -22.22 15.03 -1.05
N ILE A 14 -22.79 14.85 0.13
CA ILE A 14 -23.38 13.57 0.51
C ILE A 14 -24.90 13.66 0.58
N ASP A 15 -25.54 12.51 0.41
CA ASP A 15 -26.96 12.34 0.65
C ASP A 15 -27.24 12.56 2.15
N LYS A 16 -28.02 13.59 2.47
CA LYS A 16 -28.38 13.91 3.87
C LYS A 16 -29.19 12.79 4.54
N ASN A 17 -29.81 11.93 3.74
CA ASN A 17 -30.61 10.80 4.20
C ASN A 17 -29.83 9.48 4.18
N TYR A 18 -28.50 9.53 4.03
CA TYR A 18 -27.65 8.35 4.09
C TYR A 18 -27.91 7.54 5.36
N LYS A 19 -28.21 6.25 5.19
CA LYS A 19 -28.38 5.28 6.26
C LYS A 19 -27.73 3.96 5.86
N PHE A 20 -27.16 3.27 6.84
CA PHE A 20 -26.73 1.90 6.64
C PHE A 20 -27.90 0.99 6.32
N ILE A 21 -27.64 -0.02 5.48
CA ILE A 21 -28.59 -1.09 5.20
C ILE A 21 -28.89 -1.81 6.52
N LYS A 22 -30.18 -1.92 6.86
CA LYS A 22 -30.65 -2.58 8.08
C LYS A 22 -30.12 -4.02 8.15
N GLY A 23 -29.57 -4.40 9.29
CA GLY A 23 -29.07 -5.76 9.54
C GLY A 23 -27.69 -6.07 8.95
N VAL A 24 -27.00 -5.12 8.31
CA VAL A 24 -25.61 -5.29 7.85
C VAL A 24 -24.60 -5.00 8.94
N PHE A 25 -24.87 -3.99 9.79
CA PHE A 25 -23.96 -3.58 10.86
C PHE A 25 -24.59 -3.73 12.25
N SER A 26 -23.73 -4.00 13.22
CA SER A 26 -24.06 -4.08 14.65
C SER A 26 -22.99 -3.35 15.48
N THR A 27 -23.41 -2.76 16.60
CA THR A 27 -22.48 -2.15 17.58
C THR A 27 -21.84 -3.17 18.52
N LYS A 28 -22.42 -4.38 18.58
CA LYS A 28 -21.94 -5.50 19.41
C LYS A 28 -21.50 -6.66 18.52
N LYS A 29 -20.42 -7.34 18.92
CA LYS A 29 -19.98 -8.58 18.29
C LYS A 29 -20.98 -9.69 18.59
N THR A 30 -21.44 -10.40 17.56
CA THR A 30 -22.32 -11.57 17.68
C THR A 30 -21.86 -12.69 16.76
N LYS A 31 -22.51 -13.86 16.80
CA LYS A 31 -22.22 -14.99 15.89
C LYS A 31 -22.40 -14.61 14.41
N THR A 32 -23.37 -13.72 14.11
CA THR A 32 -23.64 -13.23 12.75
C THR A 32 -22.78 -12.01 12.43
N HIS A 33 -22.64 -11.06 13.35
CA HIS A 33 -21.84 -9.84 13.19
C HIS A 33 -20.49 -9.99 13.90
N SER A 34 -19.59 -10.75 13.29
CA SER A 34 -18.33 -11.17 13.92
C SER A 34 -17.09 -10.48 13.34
N ILE A 35 -17.21 -9.87 12.16
CA ILE A 35 -16.11 -9.20 11.46
C ILE A 35 -16.05 -7.75 11.94
N GLN A 36 -14.93 -7.35 12.54
CA GLN A 36 -14.76 -5.99 13.06
C GLN A 36 -14.32 -5.03 11.96
N VAL A 37 -15.08 -3.95 11.77
CA VAL A 37 -14.81 -2.89 10.80
C VAL A 37 -14.11 -1.72 11.47
N ALA A 38 -14.54 -1.36 12.68
CA ALA A 38 -13.98 -0.29 13.49
C ALA A 38 -14.29 -0.53 14.99
N GLN A 39 -14.01 0.43 15.87
CA GLN A 39 -14.36 0.31 17.28
C GLN A 39 -15.89 0.26 17.42
N LYS A 40 -16.41 -0.75 18.12
CA LYS A 40 -17.85 -1.01 18.31
C LYS A 40 -18.63 -1.00 16.99
N MET A 41 -18.05 -1.53 15.92
CA MET A 41 -18.70 -1.65 14.62
C MET A 41 -18.33 -2.99 13.98
N TYR A 42 -19.33 -3.84 13.81
CA TYR A 42 -19.17 -5.19 13.29
C TYR A 42 -20.12 -5.40 12.11
N ILE A 43 -19.62 -6.01 11.04
CA ILE A 43 -20.40 -6.36 9.86
C ILE A 43 -20.86 -7.81 9.93
N ASN A 44 -22.05 -8.08 9.38
CA ASN A 44 -22.54 -9.42 9.15
C ASN A 44 -21.54 -10.21 8.27
N LYS A 45 -21.07 -11.35 8.76
CA LYS A 45 -20.04 -12.15 8.08
C LYS A 45 -20.46 -12.65 6.69
N ALA A 46 -21.76 -12.86 6.46
CA ALA A 46 -22.29 -13.27 5.15
C ALA A 46 -22.18 -12.16 4.09
N TYR A 47 -21.95 -10.90 4.50
CA TYR A 47 -21.81 -9.79 3.56
C TYR A 47 -20.53 -9.88 2.71
N ARG A 48 -19.54 -10.68 3.15
CA ARG A 48 -18.34 -10.98 2.35
C ARG A 48 -18.70 -11.52 0.97
N ASP A 49 -19.67 -12.43 0.88
CA ASP A 49 -20.09 -13.04 -0.38
C ASP A 49 -20.73 -11.99 -1.30
N THR A 50 -21.46 -11.03 -0.74
CA THR A 50 -22.02 -9.90 -1.50
C THR A 50 -20.92 -9.02 -2.07
N ILE A 51 -19.87 -8.73 -1.30
CA ILE A 51 -18.72 -7.94 -1.77
C ILE A 51 -18.04 -8.65 -2.93
N LEU A 52 -17.68 -9.93 -2.77
CA LEU A 52 -16.99 -10.69 -3.80
C LEU A 52 -17.83 -10.87 -5.06
N ASN A 53 -19.12 -11.20 -4.92
CA ASN A 53 -20.02 -11.34 -6.07
C ASN A 53 -20.16 -10.03 -6.86
N ARG A 54 -20.13 -8.87 -6.19
CA ARG A 54 -20.12 -7.57 -6.89
C ARG A 54 -18.82 -7.34 -7.63
N ILE A 55 -17.69 -7.74 -7.06
CA ILE A 55 -16.39 -7.66 -7.71
C ILE A 55 -16.36 -8.56 -8.95
N TYR A 56 -16.80 -9.81 -8.84
CA TYR A 56 -16.82 -10.76 -9.95
C TYR A 56 -17.76 -10.38 -11.09
N ARG A 57 -18.82 -9.64 -10.79
CA ARG A 57 -19.79 -9.12 -11.77
C ARG A 57 -19.50 -7.69 -12.22
N SER A 58 -18.37 -7.11 -11.79
CA SER A 58 -18.03 -5.75 -12.20
C SER A 58 -17.76 -5.72 -13.70
N GLU A 59 -18.45 -4.84 -14.41
CA GLU A 59 -18.29 -4.68 -15.85
C GLU A 59 -16.87 -4.19 -16.18
N LEU A 60 -16.31 -4.76 -17.24
CA LEU A 60 -15.08 -4.27 -17.82
C LEU A 60 -15.39 -3.06 -18.71
N ARG A 61 -14.39 -2.22 -18.91
CA ARG A 61 -14.51 -1.10 -19.85
C ARG A 61 -14.58 -1.65 -21.28
N GLU A 62 -15.36 -0.97 -22.12
CA GLU A 62 -15.47 -1.31 -23.55
C GLU A 62 -14.11 -1.22 -24.27
N LYS A 63 -13.27 -0.26 -23.88
CA LYS A 63 -11.92 -0.07 -24.41
C LYS A 63 -10.88 -0.70 -23.49
N ALA A 64 -9.96 -1.45 -24.11
CA ALA A 64 -8.80 -2.02 -23.45
C ALA A 64 -7.74 -0.92 -23.19
N GLU A 65 -7.94 -0.15 -22.13
CA GLU A 65 -7.00 0.88 -21.68
C GLU A 65 -6.64 0.69 -20.20
N TYR A 66 -5.42 1.11 -19.84
CA TYR A 66 -4.97 1.03 -18.46
C TYR A 66 -5.77 1.97 -17.55
N LYS A 67 -6.35 1.41 -16.49
CA LYS A 67 -6.90 2.17 -15.37
C LYS A 67 -6.62 1.43 -14.08
N TYR A 68 -6.05 2.14 -13.11
CA TYR A 68 -5.76 1.58 -11.80
C TYR A 68 -7.06 1.10 -11.12
N SER A 69 -7.03 -0.11 -10.56
CA SER A 69 -8.16 -0.74 -9.89
C SER A 69 -7.69 -1.66 -8.76
N ASP A 70 -8.35 -1.55 -7.61
CA ASP A 70 -8.06 -2.38 -6.44
C ASP A 70 -8.70 -3.78 -6.52
N LEU A 71 -9.67 -3.97 -7.41
CA LEU A 71 -10.51 -5.18 -7.45
C LEU A 71 -9.68 -6.45 -7.68
N GLY A 72 -8.72 -6.39 -8.61
CA GLY A 72 -7.85 -7.53 -8.91
C GLY A 72 -7.01 -7.98 -7.70
N PHE A 73 -6.52 -7.04 -6.90
CA PHE A 73 -5.75 -7.38 -5.69
C PHE A 73 -6.61 -8.05 -4.62
N ILE A 74 -7.87 -7.64 -4.48
CA ILE A 74 -8.83 -8.31 -3.58
C ILE A 74 -9.06 -9.75 -4.06
N MET A 75 -9.23 -9.95 -5.36
CA MET A 75 -9.41 -11.28 -5.95
C MET A 75 -8.18 -12.17 -5.74
N ILE A 76 -6.97 -11.63 -5.95
CA ILE A 76 -5.72 -12.37 -5.70
C ILE A 76 -5.63 -12.84 -4.24
N ALA A 77 -6.04 -12.01 -3.27
CA ALA A 77 -6.05 -12.41 -1.87
C ALA A 77 -7.06 -13.53 -1.58
N ASP A 78 -8.25 -13.50 -2.19
CA ASP A 78 -9.25 -14.57 -2.09
C ASP A 78 -8.73 -15.87 -2.73
N MET A 79 -8.17 -15.78 -3.94
CA MET A 79 -7.57 -16.91 -4.65
C MET A 79 -6.45 -17.56 -3.84
N LEU A 80 -5.54 -16.77 -3.28
CA LEU A 80 -4.43 -17.29 -2.46
C LEU A 80 -4.95 -18.02 -1.22
N GLN A 81 -5.98 -17.49 -0.57
CA GLN A 81 -6.60 -18.16 0.57
C GLN A 81 -7.25 -19.49 0.17
N ASN A 82 -7.94 -19.53 -0.98
CA ASN A 82 -8.60 -20.73 -1.48
C ASN A 82 -7.59 -21.82 -1.89
N ILE A 83 -6.51 -21.43 -2.59
CA ILE A 83 -5.46 -22.37 -3.04
C ILE A 83 -4.68 -22.94 -1.85
N THR A 84 -4.35 -22.10 -0.87
CA THR A 84 -3.46 -22.50 0.22
C THR A 84 -4.20 -23.07 1.44
N GLY A 85 -5.52 -22.86 1.54
CA GLY A 85 -6.32 -23.13 2.74
C GLY A 85 -5.91 -22.28 3.95
N LYS A 86 -5.01 -21.29 3.77
CA LYS A 86 -4.46 -20.46 4.84
C LYS A 86 -4.97 -19.03 4.71
N PRO A 87 -5.38 -18.38 5.82
CA PRO A 87 -5.69 -16.95 5.80
C PRO A 87 -4.49 -16.14 5.30
N ILE A 88 -4.70 -15.22 4.36
CA ILE A 88 -3.60 -14.48 3.70
C ILE A 88 -2.65 -13.83 4.70
N GLN A 89 -3.18 -13.23 5.79
CA GLN A 89 -2.36 -12.60 6.82
C GLN A 89 -1.39 -13.58 7.49
N LYS A 90 -1.76 -14.86 7.62
CA LYS A 90 -0.88 -15.91 8.15
C LYS A 90 0.05 -16.47 7.09
N TYR A 91 -0.40 -16.52 5.84
CA TYR A 91 0.45 -16.91 4.73
C TYR A 91 1.63 -15.94 4.57
N VAL A 92 1.38 -14.63 4.45
CA VAL A 92 2.46 -13.63 4.27
C VAL A 92 3.32 -13.49 5.54
N GLU A 93 2.72 -13.62 6.72
CA GLU A 93 3.47 -13.61 7.98
C GLU A 93 4.50 -14.73 8.03
N ASN A 94 4.09 -15.95 7.68
CA ASN A 94 4.94 -17.13 7.79
C ASN A 94 5.94 -17.30 6.65
N ASN A 95 5.60 -16.89 5.41
CA ASN A 95 6.47 -17.12 4.26
C ASN A 95 7.35 -15.92 3.89
N ILE A 96 7.04 -14.72 4.40
CA ILE A 96 7.78 -13.49 4.05
C ILE A 96 8.23 -12.75 5.32
N TYR A 97 7.29 -12.28 6.14
CA TYR A 97 7.58 -11.31 7.20
C TYR A 97 8.48 -11.85 8.31
N LYS A 98 8.32 -13.12 8.69
CA LYS A 98 9.20 -13.79 9.67
C LYS A 98 10.62 -13.98 9.15
N HIS A 99 10.78 -14.39 7.89
CA HIS A 99 12.09 -14.55 7.24
C HIS A 99 12.85 -13.23 7.12
N LEU A 100 12.12 -12.13 6.97
CA LEU A 100 12.69 -10.78 7.01
C LEU A 100 13.00 -10.28 8.42
N GLY A 101 12.60 -10.98 9.49
CA GLY A 101 12.76 -10.50 10.86
C GLY A 101 11.97 -9.22 11.14
N THR A 102 10.81 -9.05 10.50
CA THR A 102 9.91 -7.91 10.78
C THR A 102 9.12 -8.13 12.07
N GLN A 103 8.80 -7.05 12.77
CA GLN A 103 8.12 -7.11 14.08
C GLN A 103 6.71 -6.51 14.02
N ASP A 104 6.59 -5.34 13.39
CA ASP A 104 5.35 -4.57 13.32
C ASP A 104 4.62 -4.74 11.99
N LEU A 105 5.32 -5.11 10.90
CA LEU A 105 4.70 -5.28 9.58
C LEU A 105 3.62 -6.37 9.57
N GLY A 106 2.42 -6.02 9.11
CA GLY A 106 1.33 -6.97 8.90
C GLY A 106 -0.07 -6.39 9.10
N TYR A 107 -1.08 -7.25 9.01
CA TYR A 107 -2.48 -6.88 9.19
C TYR A 107 -2.85 -6.70 10.68
N LEU A 108 -4.01 -6.08 10.91
CA LEU A 108 -4.67 -5.97 12.22
C LEU A 108 -3.74 -5.46 13.34
N PRO A 109 -3.17 -4.24 13.23
CA PRO A 109 -2.10 -3.77 14.11
C PRO A 109 -2.52 -3.72 15.58
N LEU A 110 -3.79 -3.44 15.88
CA LEU A 110 -4.31 -3.42 17.26
C LEU A 110 -4.21 -4.77 18.00
N LYS A 111 -3.98 -5.86 17.27
CA LYS A 111 -3.75 -7.20 17.86
C LYS A 111 -2.28 -7.52 18.11
N ARG A 112 -1.35 -6.71 17.62
CA ARG A 112 0.09 -7.02 17.58
C ARG A 112 0.97 -5.90 18.12
N VAL A 113 0.55 -4.65 17.96
CA VAL A 113 1.33 -3.45 18.27
C VAL A 113 0.60 -2.62 19.31
N ASN A 114 1.35 -2.05 20.26
CA ASN A 114 0.79 -1.12 21.24
C ASN A 114 0.11 0.07 20.52
N LYS A 115 -1.17 0.31 20.83
CA LYS A 115 -1.97 1.40 20.24
C LYS A 115 -1.28 2.76 20.30
N LYS A 116 -0.46 3.04 21.32
CA LYS A 116 0.32 4.28 21.45
C LYS A 116 1.29 4.51 20.29
N ARG A 117 1.83 3.44 19.69
CA ARG A 117 2.74 3.48 18.54
C ARG A 117 2.02 3.60 17.19
N ILE A 118 0.69 3.47 17.17
CA ILE A 118 -0.12 3.59 15.95
C ILE A 118 -0.60 5.04 15.83
N ILE A 119 -0.34 5.70 14.71
CA ILE A 119 -0.83 7.07 14.48
C ILE A 119 -2.33 7.07 14.06
N PRO A 120 -3.12 8.08 14.44
CA PRO A 120 -4.48 8.25 13.92
C PRO A 120 -4.46 8.55 12.42
N THR A 121 -5.28 7.87 11.63
CA THR A 121 -5.30 7.99 10.17
C THR A 121 -6.21 9.12 9.69
N GLN A 122 -7.46 9.16 10.14
CA GLN A 122 -8.43 10.17 9.72
C GLN A 122 -9.60 10.23 10.72
N ASN A 123 -10.18 11.40 10.92
CA ASN A 123 -11.50 11.52 11.52
C ASN A 123 -12.57 11.20 10.47
N ASP A 124 -13.01 9.93 10.42
CA ASP A 124 -13.99 9.46 9.45
C ASP A 124 -15.38 9.94 9.86
N LYS A 125 -15.89 10.92 9.12
CA LYS A 125 -17.21 11.53 9.36
C LYS A 125 -18.34 10.84 8.58
N PHE A 126 -18.05 9.85 7.75
CA PHE A 126 -18.98 9.32 6.76
C PHE A 126 -19.39 7.89 7.00
N PHE A 127 -18.41 7.02 7.24
CA PHE A 127 -18.66 5.59 7.32
C PHE A 127 -18.57 5.13 8.77
N ARG A 128 -17.43 5.27 9.43
CA ARG A 128 -17.24 4.71 10.78
C ARG A 128 -17.52 5.70 11.89
N HIS A 129 -17.76 6.98 11.55
CA HIS A 129 -18.11 8.08 12.47
C HIS A 129 -17.17 8.16 13.69
N GLN A 130 -15.88 8.01 13.47
CA GLN A 130 -14.87 7.98 14.53
C GLN A 130 -13.48 8.36 14.01
N LEU A 131 -12.59 8.74 14.93
CA LEU A 131 -11.16 8.84 14.65
C LEU A 131 -10.58 7.44 14.43
N LEU A 132 -10.21 7.15 13.18
CA LEU A 132 -9.59 5.88 12.82
C LEU A 132 -8.16 5.83 13.34
N ARG A 133 -7.86 4.82 14.15
CA ARG A 133 -6.52 4.53 14.65
C ARG A 133 -6.35 3.02 14.80
N GLY A 134 -5.52 2.44 13.93
CA GLY A 134 -5.28 0.98 13.90
C GLY A 134 -6.36 0.15 13.20
N TYR A 135 -7.27 0.81 12.48
CA TYR A 135 -8.19 0.20 11.52
C TYR A 135 -7.80 0.68 10.12
N VAL A 136 -7.87 -0.21 9.12
CA VAL A 136 -7.54 0.14 7.73
C VAL A 136 -8.44 1.27 7.24
N HIS A 137 -7.87 2.22 6.50
CA HIS A 137 -8.65 3.33 5.93
C HIS A 137 -9.60 2.85 4.83
N ASP A 138 -9.11 2.04 3.90
CA ASP A 138 -9.87 1.56 2.74
C ASP A 138 -11.23 0.94 3.17
N PRO A 139 -12.38 1.45 2.67
CA PRO A 139 -13.68 0.92 3.04
C PRO A 139 -13.87 -0.55 2.71
N THR A 140 -13.41 -1.00 1.53
CA THR A 140 -13.59 -2.39 1.12
C THR A 140 -12.79 -3.34 2.01
N ALA A 141 -11.52 -3.04 2.26
CA ALA A 141 -10.69 -3.80 3.19
C ALA A 141 -11.26 -3.79 4.61
N ALA A 142 -11.83 -2.67 5.07
CA ALA A 142 -12.47 -2.59 6.38
C ALA A 142 -13.70 -3.51 6.48
N LEU A 143 -14.53 -3.55 5.43
CA LEU A 143 -15.68 -4.47 5.33
C LEU A 143 -15.24 -5.95 5.28
N LEU A 144 -14.06 -6.23 4.73
CA LEU A 144 -13.42 -7.55 4.75
C LEU A 144 -12.69 -7.87 6.06
N GLY A 145 -12.87 -7.04 7.09
CA GLY A 145 -12.30 -7.27 8.43
C GLY A 145 -10.87 -6.76 8.60
N GLY A 146 -10.41 -5.89 7.72
CA GLY A 146 -9.08 -5.29 7.76
C GLY A 146 -7.98 -6.12 7.09
N ILE A 147 -8.34 -7.21 6.42
CA ILE A 147 -7.43 -8.11 5.70
C ILE A 147 -7.86 -8.16 4.24
N SER A 148 -7.08 -7.56 3.35
CA SER A 148 -7.35 -7.49 1.92
C SER A 148 -6.05 -7.41 1.12
N GLY A 149 -6.10 -7.76 -0.17
CA GLY A 149 -4.92 -7.68 -1.04
C GLY A 149 -4.58 -6.26 -1.50
N ASN A 150 -5.56 -5.36 -1.56
CA ASN A 150 -5.35 -3.96 -1.93
C ASN A 150 -4.87 -3.07 -0.76
N ALA A 151 -5.24 -3.41 0.48
CA ALA A 151 -4.98 -2.59 1.65
C ALA A 151 -5.05 -3.39 2.97
N GLY A 152 -4.56 -2.79 4.07
CA GLY A 152 -4.71 -3.34 5.42
C GLY A 152 -3.41 -3.63 6.15
N LEU A 153 -2.27 -3.49 5.48
CA LEU A 153 -0.97 -3.59 6.11
C LEU A 153 -0.64 -2.32 6.91
N PHE A 154 -0.08 -2.54 8.09
CA PHE A 154 0.53 -1.53 8.94
C PHE A 154 1.96 -1.98 9.23
N GLY A 155 2.87 -1.02 9.38
CA GLY A 155 4.26 -1.28 9.70
C GLY A 155 4.97 0.01 10.07
N ASN A 156 6.25 -0.10 10.37
CA ASN A 156 7.14 1.03 10.55
C ASN A 156 8.15 1.08 9.39
N VAL A 157 8.95 2.14 9.34
CA VAL A 157 9.95 2.32 8.27
C VAL A 157 11.03 1.23 8.27
N ASN A 158 11.47 0.76 9.44
CA ASN A 158 12.52 -0.26 9.53
C ASN A 158 12.06 -1.60 8.94
N ASP A 159 10.85 -2.05 9.25
CA ASP A 159 10.33 -3.30 8.71
C ASP A 159 10.02 -3.20 7.21
N LEU A 160 9.54 -2.03 6.77
CA LEU A 160 9.36 -1.76 5.34
C LEU A 160 10.72 -1.72 4.63
N ALA A 161 11.77 -1.17 5.24
CA ALA A 161 13.12 -1.17 4.69
C ALA A 161 13.65 -2.59 4.48
N LYS A 162 13.41 -3.51 5.42
CA LYS A 162 13.78 -4.93 5.25
C LYS A 162 13.09 -5.56 4.04
N LEU A 163 11.79 -5.30 3.87
CA LEU A 163 11.03 -5.78 2.72
C LEU A 163 11.55 -5.18 1.41
N MET A 164 11.79 -3.87 1.35
CA MET A 164 12.32 -3.23 0.14
C MET A 164 13.77 -3.62 -0.13
N GLN A 165 14.58 -3.89 0.90
CA GLN A 165 15.94 -4.41 0.78
C GLN A 165 15.94 -5.80 0.16
N MET A 166 15.00 -6.66 0.54
CA MET A 166 14.81 -7.95 -0.13
C MET A 166 14.55 -7.77 -1.62
N TYR A 167 13.71 -6.80 -2.02
CA TYR A 167 13.47 -6.52 -3.44
C TYR A 167 14.72 -5.99 -4.16
N LEU A 168 15.45 -5.05 -3.55
CA LEU A 168 16.71 -4.52 -4.08
C LEU A 168 17.74 -5.64 -4.29
N GLN A 169 17.78 -6.62 -3.39
CA GLN A 169 18.66 -7.79 -3.43
C GLN A 169 18.07 -8.96 -4.22
N ASN A 170 17.20 -8.69 -5.20
CA ASN A 170 16.60 -9.71 -6.09
C ASN A 170 15.94 -10.87 -5.32
N GLY A 171 15.24 -10.54 -4.24
CA GLY A 171 14.44 -11.48 -3.45
C GLY A 171 15.20 -12.23 -2.35
N SER A 172 16.46 -11.87 -2.11
CA SER A 172 17.27 -12.41 -1.02
C SER A 172 17.38 -11.43 0.16
N TYR A 173 17.41 -11.93 1.39
CA TYR A 173 17.65 -11.13 2.59
C TYR A 173 18.28 -12.01 3.67
N GLY A 174 19.31 -11.51 4.39
CA GLY A 174 19.92 -12.26 5.49
C GLY A 174 20.51 -13.63 5.10
N ASN A 175 21.08 -13.76 3.89
CA ASN A 175 21.57 -15.02 3.29
C ASN A 175 20.47 -16.06 2.97
N GLU A 176 19.19 -15.69 3.01
CA GLU A 176 18.07 -16.52 2.61
C GLU A 176 17.46 -16.01 1.29
N GLN A 177 17.14 -16.93 0.38
CA GLN A 177 16.38 -16.62 -0.84
C GLN A 177 14.88 -16.78 -0.55
N ILE A 178 14.15 -15.66 -0.41
CA ILE A 178 12.74 -15.64 -0.04
C ILE A 178 11.85 -15.68 -1.30
N ILE A 179 12.19 -14.91 -2.32
CA ILE A 179 11.54 -14.90 -3.64
C ILE A 179 12.63 -15.07 -4.68
N THR A 180 12.48 -15.95 -5.67
CA THR A 180 13.55 -16.14 -6.67
C THR A 180 13.83 -14.87 -7.47
N ASP A 181 15.08 -14.70 -7.89
CA ASP A 181 15.53 -13.54 -8.68
C ASP A 181 14.68 -13.36 -9.96
N THR A 182 14.31 -14.46 -10.59
CA THR A 182 13.53 -14.53 -11.82
C THR A 182 12.12 -13.99 -11.61
N ILE A 183 11.50 -14.28 -10.46
CA ILE A 183 10.19 -13.74 -10.12
C ILE A 183 10.29 -12.25 -9.80
N VAL A 184 11.31 -11.82 -9.05
CA VAL A 184 11.51 -10.39 -8.75
C VAL A 184 11.69 -9.61 -10.04
N LYS A 185 12.63 -10.00 -10.90
CA LYS A 185 12.88 -9.35 -12.20
C LYS A 185 11.63 -9.29 -13.07
N ARG A 186 10.85 -10.38 -13.13
CA ARG A 186 9.60 -10.42 -13.91
C ARG A 186 8.55 -9.45 -13.37
N PHE A 187 8.39 -9.36 -12.05
CA PHE A 187 7.34 -8.52 -11.46
C PHE A 187 7.70 -7.04 -11.46
N THR A 188 9.00 -6.70 -11.46
CA THR A 188 9.49 -5.31 -11.48
C THR A 188 9.81 -4.77 -12.88
N ALA A 189 9.85 -5.64 -13.89
CA ALA A 189 9.84 -5.27 -15.31
C ALA A 189 8.48 -4.71 -15.74
N ARG A 190 8.45 -3.96 -16.85
CA ARG A 190 7.17 -3.51 -17.43
C ARG A 190 6.40 -4.73 -17.94
N ALA A 191 5.14 -4.85 -17.54
CA ALA A 191 4.29 -5.96 -17.98
C ALA A 191 3.93 -5.86 -19.47
N PHE A 192 3.86 -4.64 -19.99
CA PHE A 192 3.54 -4.33 -21.39
C PHE A 192 4.59 -3.36 -21.95
N PRO A 193 5.81 -3.83 -22.27
CA PRO A 193 6.92 -2.95 -22.64
C PRO A 193 6.67 -2.14 -23.92
N ASP A 194 5.89 -2.69 -24.85
CA ASP A 194 5.54 -2.07 -26.14
C ASP A 194 4.23 -1.26 -26.09
N GLY A 195 3.61 -1.14 -24.92
CA GLY A 195 2.36 -0.40 -24.72
C GLY A 195 2.52 0.81 -23.82
N GLU A 196 1.47 1.63 -23.75
CA GLU A 196 1.40 2.83 -22.91
C GLU A 196 1.46 2.53 -21.39
N ASN A 197 1.25 1.26 -21.00
CA ASN A 197 1.25 0.87 -19.59
C ASN A 197 2.66 0.59 -19.08
N ARG A 198 3.25 1.61 -18.45
CA ARG A 198 4.57 1.51 -17.81
C ARG A 198 4.66 0.53 -16.63
N ARG A 199 3.55 0.06 -16.06
CA ARG A 199 3.52 -0.63 -14.75
C ARG A 199 4.19 -2.02 -14.82
N GLY A 200 4.74 -2.43 -13.69
CA GLY A 200 5.08 -3.83 -13.45
C GLY A 200 3.89 -4.62 -12.92
N ILE A 201 4.13 -5.90 -12.58
CA ILE A 201 3.11 -6.76 -11.98
C ILE A 201 3.02 -6.42 -10.50
N GLY A 202 2.07 -5.55 -10.14
CA GLY A 202 1.88 -5.09 -8.76
C GLY A 202 2.73 -3.88 -8.36
N PHE A 203 3.65 -3.44 -9.22
CA PHE A 203 4.51 -2.28 -8.98
C PHE A 203 4.21 -1.12 -9.94
N ASP A 204 4.29 0.10 -9.42
CA ASP A 204 4.42 1.32 -10.22
C ASP A 204 5.87 1.49 -10.70
N LYS A 205 6.03 2.26 -11.77
CA LYS A 205 7.30 2.54 -12.45
C LYS A 205 7.33 4.01 -12.88
N PRO A 206 8.50 4.62 -13.10
CA PRO A 206 8.60 6.00 -13.57
C PRO A 206 7.98 6.15 -14.97
N PHE A 207 7.53 7.36 -15.30
CA PHE A 207 7.26 7.72 -16.68
C PHE A 207 8.57 7.78 -17.49
N LEU A 208 8.48 7.50 -18.79
CA LEU A 208 9.64 7.47 -19.68
C LEU A 208 9.72 8.75 -20.51
N ASP A 209 8.55 9.21 -20.96
CA ASP A 209 8.46 10.23 -22.00
C ASP A 209 7.87 11.56 -21.47
N THR A 210 7.45 11.59 -20.20
CA THR A 210 6.93 12.79 -19.55
C THR A 210 7.46 12.92 -18.13
N ILE A 211 7.81 14.17 -17.76
CA ILE A 211 8.35 14.51 -16.45
C ILE A 211 7.23 14.99 -15.52
N ASP A 212 6.17 15.57 -16.08
CA ASP A 212 5.09 16.17 -15.30
C ASP A 212 4.07 15.14 -14.78
N GLY A 213 3.80 15.23 -13.48
CA GLY A 213 2.75 14.46 -12.80
C GLY A 213 3.07 12.98 -12.57
N GLY A 214 4.35 12.59 -12.69
CA GLY A 214 4.83 11.24 -12.43
C GLY A 214 4.78 10.79 -10.97
N PRO A 215 4.87 9.47 -10.71
CA PRO A 215 4.99 8.96 -9.35
C PRO A 215 6.39 9.20 -8.74
N THR A 216 7.35 9.68 -9.53
CA THR A 216 8.77 9.83 -9.17
C THR A 216 9.39 11.07 -9.80
N CYS A 217 10.57 11.44 -9.32
CA CYS A 217 11.37 12.52 -9.90
C CYS A 217 12.06 12.13 -11.21
N ILE A 218 12.66 13.12 -11.88
CA ILE A 218 13.33 12.96 -13.18
C ILE A 218 14.61 12.12 -13.09
N SER A 219 15.32 12.17 -11.95
CA SER A 219 16.56 11.43 -11.78
C SER A 219 16.35 9.93 -11.51
N ALA A 220 15.11 9.49 -11.27
CA ALA A 220 14.78 8.09 -11.05
C ALA A 220 15.04 7.24 -12.31
N SER A 221 15.72 6.11 -12.16
CA SER A 221 16.03 5.26 -13.30
C SER A 221 14.79 4.54 -13.83
N ALA A 222 14.77 4.20 -15.12
CA ALA A 222 13.74 3.35 -15.71
C ALA A 222 13.64 1.94 -15.08
N GLU A 223 14.71 1.50 -14.42
CA GLU A 223 14.76 0.22 -13.67
C GLU A 223 14.04 0.32 -12.33
N SER A 224 13.85 1.53 -11.81
CA SER A 224 13.20 1.75 -10.52
C SER A 224 11.73 1.32 -10.51
N PHE A 225 11.25 0.95 -9.33
CA PHE A 225 9.90 0.46 -9.10
C PHE A 225 9.47 0.69 -7.65
N GLY A 226 8.16 0.72 -7.42
CA GLY A 226 7.63 0.89 -6.08
C GLY A 226 6.13 1.09 -6.06
N HIS A 227 5.62 1.75 -5.03
CA HIS A 227 4.22 2.18 -4.99
C HIS A 227 4.03 3.36 -4.04
N THR A 228 2.99 4.15 -4.32
CA THR A 228 2.52 5.20 -3.42
C THR A 228 1.27 4.76 -2.66
N GLY A 229 1.07 5.25 -1.45
CA GLY A 229 -0.12 4.95 -0.64
C GLY A 229 -1.08 6.12 -0.56
N PHE A 230 -2.38 5.84 -0.43
CA PHE A 230 -3.43 6.86 -0.28
C PHE A 230 -3.19 7.81 0.92
N THR A 231 -2.58 7.28 1.99
CA THR A 231 -2.19 8.04 3.19
C THR A 231 -0.98 8.94 2.97
N GLY A 232 -0.43 9.00 1.75
CA GLY A 232 0.70 9.85 1.38
C GLY A 232 2.05 9.16 1.52
N THR A 233 2.08 7.84 1.61
CA THR A 233 3.33 7.08 1.72
C THR A 233 3.95 6.83 0.33
N MET A 234 5.23 6.49 0.32
CA MET A 234 5.94 5.99 -0.83
C MET A 234 6.98 4.97 -0.38
N ALA A 235 7.06 3.84 -1.09
CA ALA A 235 8.12 2.87 -0.96
C ALA A 235 8.66 2.60 -2.37
N TRP A 236 9.93 2.93 -2.58
CA TRP A 236 10.55 2.89 -3.90
C TRP A 236 11.94 2.28 -3.84
N VAL A 237 12.30 1.52 -4.87
CA VAL A 237 13.59 0.87 -5.03
C VAL A 237 14.14 1.26 -6.39
N ASP A 238 15.42 1.62 -6.43
CA ASP A 238 16.15 1.87 -7.66
C ASP A 238 17.44 1.03 -7.70
N PRO A 239 17.41 -0.13 -8.37
CA PRO A 239 18.56 -1.03 -8.45
C PRO A 239 19.79 -0.40 -9.10
N LYS A 240 19.60 0.51 -10.05
CA LYS A 240 20.70 1.20 -10.75
C LYS A 240 21.57 2.01 -9.80
N TYR A 241 20.98 2.53 -8.72
CA TYR A 241 21.65 3.38 -7.75
C TYR A 241 21.84 2.72 -6.38
N ASP A 242 21.51 1.42 -6.24
CA ASP A 242 21.51 0.70 -4.96
C ASP A 242 20.73 1.48 -3.88
N LEU A 243 19.54 1.99 -4.25
CA LEU A 243 18.78 2.96 -3.46
C LEU A 243 17.41 2.41 -3.03
N ILE A 244 17.08 2.64 -1.76
CA ILE A 244 15.73 2.50 -1.21
C ILE A 244 15.26 3.86 -0.72
N TYR A 245 14.12 4.31 -1.23
CA TYR A 245 13.45 5.53 -0.77
C TYR A 245 12.13 5.19 -0.08
N LEU A 246 12.07 5.48 1.22
CA LEU A 246 10.87 5.31 2.04
C LEU A 246 10.42 6.66 2.59
N PHE A 247 9.18 7.02 2.30
CA PHE A 247 8.53 8.21 2.82
C PHE A 247 7.22 7.80 3.48
N LEU A 248 7.14 7.96 4.81
CA LEU A 248 5.93 7.63 5.56
C LEU A 248 5.26 8.88 6.09
N SER A 249 4.20 9.32 5.41
CA SER A 249 3.36 10.41 5.90
C SER A 249 1.95 9.95 6.22
N ASN A 250 1.17 10.88 6.75
CA ASN A 250 -0.23 10.70 7.06
C ASN A 250 -1.05 11.88 6.55
N ARG A 251 -0.99 12.12 5.23
CA ARG A 251 -1.60 13.29 4.61
C ARG A 251 -3.10 13.41 4.90
N ILE A 252 -3.79 12.29 5.13
CA ILE A 252 -5.24 12.24 5.30
C ILE A 252 -5.71 12.50 6.74
N ASN A 253 -4.80 12.81 7.66
CA ASN A 253 -5.15 13.29 8.99
C ASN A 253 -5.15 14.84 8.99
N PRO A 254 -6.24 15.52 9.37
CA PRO A 254 -7.48 14.98 9.96
C PRO A 254 -8.54 14.52 8.94
N ASN A 255 -8.42 14.84 7.65
CA ASN A 255 -9.35 14.39 6.60
C ASN A 255 -8.67 14.14 5.24
N GLU A 256 -9.25 13.25 4.43
CA GLU A 256 -8.74 12.80 3.12
C GLU A 256 -8.60 13.91 2.05
N TRP A 257 -9.25 15.06 2.24
CA TRP A 257 -9.25 16.15 1.27
C TRP A 257 -7.98 17.00 1.29
N ASN A 258 -7.07 16.75 2.23
CA ASN A 258 -5.82 17.48 2.37
C ASN A 258 -4.84 17.19 1.20
N THR A 259 -4.79 18.06 0.21
CA THR A 259 -3.96 17.89 -0.99
C THR A 259 -2.56 18.51 -0.90
N LYS A 260 -2.16 19.04 0.28
CA LYS A 260 -0.88 19.76 0.44
C LYS A 260 0.32 18.95 -0.02
N LEU A 261 0.40 17.67 0.34
CA LEU A 261 1.54 16.81 -0.01
C LEU A 261 1.75 16.72 -1.53
N MET A 262 0.67 16.64 -2.32
CA MET A 262 0.75 16.56 -3.78
C MET A 262 0.94 17.94 -4.42
N LYS A 263 0.30 18.99 -3.87
CA LYS A 263 0.46 20.36 -4.38
C LYS A 263 1.87 20.90 -4.21
N LEU A 264 2.56 20.48 -3.14
CA LEU A 264 3.92 20.87 -2.83
C LEU A 264 4.95 19.86 -3.38
N ASP A 265 4.50 18.82 -4.09
CA ASP A 265 5.31 17.74 -4.66
C ASP A 265 6.43 17.15 -3.76
N VAL A 266 6.21 17.19 -2.44
CA VAL A 266 7.23 16.94 -1.41
C VAL A 266 7.97 15.62 -1.61
N ARG A 267 7.27 14.57 -2.05
CA ARG A 267 7.87 13.24 -2.22
C ARG A 267 8.88 13.21 -3.35
N THR A 268 8.53 13.85 -4.47
CA THR A 268 9.33 13.94 -5.69
C THR A 268 10.52 14.86 -5.47
N ASP A 269 10.31 16.00 -4.80
CA ASP A 269 11.39 16.94 -4.46
C ASP A 269 12.44 16.31 -3.54
N ILE A 270 12.00 15.61 -2.48
CA ILE A 270 12.92 14.87 -1.60
C ILE A 270 13.65 13.78 -2.39
N GLN A 271 12.93 13.04 -3.23
CA GLN A 271 13.51 11.99 -4.05
C GLN A 271 14.62 12.56 -4.96
N GLU A 272 14.36 13.68 -5.62
CA GLU A 272 15.32 14.37 -6.49
C GLU A 272 16.57 14.81 -5.73
N CYS A 273 16.40 15.45 -4.57
CA CYS A 273 17.52 15.83 -3.69
C CYS A 273 18.39 14.62 -3.31
N ILE A 274 17.79 13.46 -3.05
CA ILE A 274 18.54 12.22 -2.74
C ILE A 274 19.36 11.78 -3.96
N TYR A 275 18.78 11.77 -5.16
CA TYR A 275 19.53 11.41 -6.38
C TYR A 275 20.69 12.38 -6.65
N GLN A 276 20.46 13.68 -6.52
CA GLN A 276 21.49 14.70 -6.72
C GLN A 276 22.65 14.52 -5.74
N ALA A 277 22.36 14.21 -4.46
CA ALA A 277 23.37 13.94 -3.45
C ALA A 277 24.21 12.69 -3.78
N ILE A 278 23.59 11.61 -4.26
CA ILE A 278 24.30 10.37 -4.60
C ILE A 278 25.16 10.55 -5.87
N GLN A 279 24.72 11.37 -6.82
CA GLN A 279 25.43 11.59 -8.08
C GLN A 279 26.62 12.55 -7.94
N THR A 280 26.52 13.55 -7.06
CA THR A 280 27.63 14.49 -6.77
C THR A 280 28.78 13.82 -6.00
N ASP A 281 28.49 12.75 -5.27
CA ASP A 281 29.45 11.95 -4.50
C ASP A 281 30.25 10.93 -5.35
N LYS A 282 30.18 10.99 -6.69
CA LYS A 282 30.94 10.13 -7.61
C LYS A 282 32.47 10.34 -7.60
N ARG A 283 33.03 11.00 -6.58
CA ARG A 283 34.46 10.91 -6.27
C ARG A 283 34.70 9.66 -5.43
N VAL A 284 34.95 8.54 -6.12
CA VAL A 284 35.52 7.28 -5.60
C VAL A 284 34.59 6.39 -4.75
N ILE A 285 33.87 5.47 -5.40
CA ILE A 285 33.57 4.16 -4.79
C ILE A 285 33.80 3.06 -5.83
N LYS A 286 34.97 2.40 -5.75
CA LYS A 286 35.20 1.09 -6.39
C LYS A 286 34.31 0.05 -5.69
N PRO A 287 33.76 -0.93 -6.42
CA PRO A 287 32.91 -1.96 -5.81
C PRO A 287 33.73 -2.82 -4.85
N LEU A 288 33.46 -2.71 -3.55
CA LEU A 288 33.99 -3.62 -2.54
C LEU A 288 33.26 -4.96 -2.68
N CYS A 289 33.98 -5.92 -3.26
CA CYS A 289 33.72 -7.33 -3.10
C CYS A 289 33.82 -7.67 -1.60
N THR A 290 32.75 -8.13 -0.94
CA THR A 290 32.88 -8.83 0.36
C THR A 290 31.61 -9.61 0.70
N LYS A 291 31.80 -10.93 0.85
CA LYS A 291 30.92 -11.85 1.57
C LYS A 291 31.05 -11.54 3.06
N GLN A 292 30.10 -10.82 3.66
CA GLN A 292 29.72 -10.90 5.08
C GLN A 292 28.58 -9.92 5.37
N LEU A 293 27.67 -10.33 6.26
CA LEU A 293 26.46 -9.67 6.75
C LEU A 293 26.39 -8.16 6.45
N LEU A 294 25.62 -7.80 5.43
CA LEU A 294 25.44 -6.40 5.04
C LEU A 294 24.32 -5.76 5.88
N PRO A 295 24.62 -4.71 6.67
CA PRO A 295 23.57 -3.82 7.16
C PRO A 295 22.93 -3.10 5.97
N ILE A 296 21.70 -2.58 6.18
CA ILE A 296 20.87 -1.87 5.20
C ILE A 296 21.75 -0.98 4.31
N LYS A 297 21.85 -1.33 3.03
CA LYS A 297 22.63 -0.56 2.06
C LYS A 297 21.82 0.68 1.69
N LYS A 298 22.36 1.85 2.05
CA LYS A 298 21.90 3.21 1.68
C LYS A 298 20.37 3.38 1.65
N GLY A 299 19.78 3.56 2.83
CA GLY A 299 18.41 4.05 2.96
C GLY A 299 18.39 5.49 3.46
N VAL A 300 17.67 6.37 2.77
CA VAL A 300 17.27 7.67 3.34
C VAL A 300 15.85 7.52 3.88
N VAL A 301 15.70 7.71 5.18
CA VAL A 301 14.43 7.63 5.89
C VAL A 301 13.97 9.04 6.23
N CYS A 302 12.86 9.47 5.61
CA CYS A 302 12.15 10.67 6.00
C CYS A 302 10.87 10.27 6.73
N GLN A 303 10.77 10.66 8.01
CA GLN A 303 9.60 10.46 8.87
C GLN A 303 8.89 11.79 9.12
#